data_AF-A0A177GEG1-F1
#
_entry.id   AF-A0A177GEG1-F1
#
_cell.length_a   1.000
_cell.length_b   1.000
_cell.length_c   1.000
_cell.angle_alpha   90.00
_cell.angle_beta   90.00
_cell.angle_gamma   90.00
#
_symmetry.space_group_name_H-M   'P 1'
#
loop_
_entity.id
_entity.type
_entity.pdbx_description
1 polymer ?
#
loop_
_entity_poly.entity_id
_entity_poly.type
_entity_poly.pdbx_seq_one_letter_code
_entity_poly.pdbx_strand_id
1 'polypeptide(L)'
;MDFSTLPPKLQTIFAPILQENESLLPVEGVNPVLCTARQLEDALEDGDLSLPDVTALVQTLRDSAFLRRARRLHRYVGGAETTTTAKRLAAVAERVIVSLPVPTPEAFQAAVSPVRFAAVFTAHPTFALSNPVYAALADCASEEVLPEEAPFFETHRRDGPPTLEEEFTLATQAIIRARDAMDQLNGALLETARPALAGGMGGYHPAPGHCHQLGGV
;
A
#
# COMPACT_ATOMS: atom_id res chain seq x y z
N MET A 1 -3.30 -13.87 -13.44
CA MET A 1 -4.09 -13.01 -14.34
C MET A 1 -5.04 -13.95 -15.05
N ASP A 2 -6.33 -13.63 -15.06
CA ASP A 2 -7.33 -14.41 -15.75
C ASP A 2 -7.60 -13.77 -17.12
N PHE A 3 -7.43 -14.53 -18.20
CA PHE A 3 -7.68 -14.11 -19.58
C PHE A 3 -8.78 -14.94 -20.23
N SER A 4 -9.52 -15.74 -19.46
CA SER A 4 -10.58 -16.63 -19.95
C SER A 4 -11.69 -15.88 -20.69
N THR A 5 -11.85 -14.58 -20.41
CA THR A 5 -12.83 -13.69 -21.04
C THR A 5 -12.36 -13.11 -22.38
N LEU A 6 -11.09 -13.27 -22.75
CA LEU A 6 -10.54 -12.78 -24.01
C LEU A 6 -10.72 -13.80 -25.16
N PRO A 7 -10.71 -13.36 -26.42
CA PRO A 7 -10.69 -14.24 -27.59
C PRO A 7 -9.62 -15.36 -27.50
N PRO A 8 -9.93 -16.59 -27.95
CA PRO A 8 -9.00 -17.73 -27.87
C PRO A 8 -7.63 -17.49 -28.53
N LYS A 9 -7.60 -16.70 -29.61
CA LYS A 9 -6.36 -16.30 -30.29
C LYS A 9 -5.44 -15.49 -29.37
N LEU A 10 -5.97 -14.54 -28.61
CA LEU A 10 -5.20 -13.76 -27.63
C LEU A 10 -4.68 -14.63 -26.48
N GLN A 11 -5.49 -15.56 -25.99
CA GLN A 11 -5.05 -16.51 -24.95
C GLN A 11 -3.85 -17.33 -25.44
N THR A 12 -3.89 -17.77 -26.70
CA THR A 12 -2.80 -18.55 -27.32
C THR A 12 -1.53 -17.72 -27.48
N ILE A 13 -1.65 -16.48 -27.98
CA ILE A 13 -0.50 -15.57 -28.19
C ILE A 13 0.20 -15.24 -26.87
N PHE A 14 -0.57 -15.03 -25.79
CA PHE A 14 0.00 -14.64 -24.49
C PHE A 14 0.37 -15.82 -23.58
N ALA A 15 -0.07 -17.06 -23.87
CA ALA A 15 0.26 -18.24 -23.07
C ALA A 15 1.77 -18.37 -22.76
N PRO A 16 2.70 -18.15 -23.72
CA PRO A 16 4.14 -18.24 -23.46
C PRO A 16 4.64 -17.23 -22.41
N ILE A 17 4.23 -15.95 -22.52
CA ILE A 17 4.62 -14.89 -21.58
C ILE A 17 4.07 -15.15 -20.18
N LEU A 18 2.88 -15.74 -20.09
CA LEU A 18 2.21 -15.99 -18.82
C LEU A 18 2.74 -17.24 -18.10
N GLN A 19 3.34 -18.17 -18.85
CA GLN A 19 3.95 -19.39 -18.34
C GLN A 19 5.42 -19.21 -17.92
N GLU A 20 6.02 -18.03 -18.11
CA GLU A 20 7.35 -17.66 -17.59
C GLU A 20 7.34 -17.54 -16.05
N ASN A 21 7.13 -18.66 -15.35
CA ASN A 21 7.41 -18.79 -13.92
C ASN A 21 8.38 -19.94 -13.59
N GLU A 22 8.78 -20.80 -14.53
CA GLU A 22 9.78 -21.83 -14.25
C GLU A 22 10.64 -22.13 -15.49
N SER A 23 11.89 -21.62 -15.49
CA SER A 23 13.01 -22.07 -16.35
C SER A 23 12.86 -21.70 -17.84
N LEU A 24 13.79 -21.04 -18.53
CA LEU A 24 15.21 -21.35 -18.77
C LEU A 24 15.87 -20.07 -19.30
N LEU A 25 17.21 -20.03 -19.29
CA LEU A 25 18.03 -18.98 -19.90
C LEU A 25 17.42 -18.46 -21.22
N PRO A 26 17.46 -17.13 -21.48
CA PRO A 26 16.99 -16.58 -22.75
C PRO A 26 17.58 -17.38 -23.90
N VAL A 27 16.74 -17.84 -24.83
CA VAL A 27 17.24 -18.33 -26.12
C VAL A 27 17.99 -17.14 -26.73
N GLU A 28 19.31 -17.23 -26.85
CA GLU A 28 20.13 -16.15 -27.40
C GLU A 28 19.54 -15.67 -28.72
N GLY A 29 19.14 -14.40 -28.77
CA GLY A 29 18.61 -13.75 -29.97
C GLY A 29 17.07 -13.73 -30.12
N VAL A 30 16.28 -14.31 -29.21
CA VAL A 30 14.81 -14.24 -29.28
C VAL A 30 14.26 -13.28 -28.24
N ASN A 31 13.64 -12.19 -28.69
CA ASN A 31 12.96 -11.24 -27.82
C ASN A 31 11.46 -11.61 -27.73
N PRO A 32 10.97 -12.13 -26.58
CA PRO A 32 9.58 -12.59 -26.46
C PRO A 32 8.56 -11.48 -26.67
N VAL A 33 8.92 -10.23 -26.35
CA VAL A 33 8.07 -9.05 -26.60
C VAL A 33 7.92 -8.82 -28.10
N LEU A 34 9.01 -8.87 -28.87
CA LEU A 34 8.97 -8.69 -30.32
C LEU A 34 8.25 -9.85 -31.02
N CYS A 35 8.44 -11.09 -30.56
CA CYS A 35 7.71 -12.24 -31.08
C CYS A 35 6.20 -12.10 -30.86
N THR A 36 5.79 -11.65 -29.67
CA THR A 36 4.37 -11.44 -29.34
C THR A 36 3.78 -10.28 -30.13
N ALA A 37 4.53 -9.17 -30.27
CA ALA A 37 4.11 -8.03 -31.09
C ALA A 37 3.86 -8.46 -32.54
N ARG A 38 4.77 -9.25 -33.11
CA ARG A 38 4.62 -9.77 -34.47
C ARG A 38 3.40 -10.69 -34.63
N GLN A 39 3.16 -11.60 -33.67
CA GLN A 39 1.97 -12.46 -33.70
C GLN A 39 0.65 -11.67 -33.60
N LEU A 40 0.65 -10.54 -32.88
CA LEU A 40 -0.49 -9.64 -32.83
C LEU A 40 -0.68 -8.89 -34.16
N GLU A 41 0.40 -8.42 -34.77
CA GLU A 41 0.36 -7.80 -36.11
C GLU A 41 -0.20 -8.76 -37.15
N ASP A 42 0.37 -9.97 -37.26
CA ASP A 42 -0.08 -10.99 -38.21
C ASP A 42 -1.57 -11.32 -38.00
N ALA A 43 -2.02 -11.48 -36.74
CA ALA A 43 -3.41 -11.78 -36.42
C ALA A 43 -4.38 -10.61 -36.70
N LEU A 44 -3.92 -9.36 -36.63
CA LEU A 44 -4.72 -8.19 -37.02
C LEU A 44 -4.80 -8.07 -38.54
N GLU A 45 -3.71 -8.34 -39.26
CA GLU A 45 -3.66 -8.30 -40.72
C GLU A 45 -4.54 -9.40 -41.35
N ASP A 46 -4.51 -10.60 -40.78
CA ASP A 46 -5.33 -11.75 -41.21
C ASP A 46 -6.82 -11.59 -40.84
N GLY A 47 -7.17 -10.62 -39.99
CA GLY A 47 -8.52 -10.42 -39.48
C GLY A 47 -8.97 -11.42 -38.40
N ASP A 48 -8.03 -12.23 -37.89
CA ASP A 48 -8.23 -13.14 -36.75
C ASP A 48 -8.47 -12.38 -35.43
N LEU A 49 -8.01 -11.11 -35.37
CA LEU A 49 -8.25 -10.18 -34.27
C LEU A 49 -8.76 -8.85 -34.79
N SER A 50 -9.56 -8.18 -33.95
CA SER A 50 -10.04 -6.83 -34.19
C SER A 50 -9.43 -5.81 -33.21
N LEU A 51 -9.48 -4.51 -33.53
CA LEU A 51 -9.08 -3.45 -32.61
C LEU A 51 -9.85 -3.47 -31.26
N PRO A 52 -11.16 -3.78 -31.24
CA PRO A 52 -11.89 -4.04 -29.99
C PRO A 52 -11.28 -5.15 -29.13
N ASP A 53 -10.80 -6.25 -29.74
CA ASP A 53 -10.17 -7.35 -28.99
C ASP A 53 -8.88 -6.91 -28.30
N VAL A 54 -8.06 -6.12 -29.01
CA VAL A 54 -6.84 -5.52 -28.45
C VAL A 54 -7.17 -4.53 -27.33
N THR A 55 -8.26 -3.78 -27.47
CA THR A 55 -8.72 -2.86 -26.42
C THR A 55 -9.15 -3.63 -25.17
N ALA A 56 -9.91 -4.71 -25.32
CA ALA A 56 -10.32 -5.58 -24.21
C ALA A 56 -9.10 -6.24 -23.51
N LEU A 57 -8.08 -6.63 -24.27
CA LEU A 57 -6.81 -7.11 -23.72
C LEU A 57 -6.13 -6.04 -22.86
N VAL A 58 -5.98 -4.82 -23.39
CA VAL A 58 -5.34 -3.72 -22.67
C VAL A 58 -6.11 -3.38 -21.39
N GLN A 59 -7.44 -3.35 -21.44
CA GLN A 59 -8.29 -3.16 -20.27
C GLN A 59 -8.10 -4.27 -19.23
N THR A 60 -8.09 -5.54 -19.65
CA THR A 60 -7.87 -6.69 -18.75
C THR A 60 -6.52 -6.61 -18.04
N LEU A 61 -5.45 -6.31 -18.78
CA LEU A 61 -4.10 -6.14 -18.22
C LEU A 61 -4.03 -4.98 -17.24
N ARG A 62 -4.65 -3.85 -17.60
CA ARG A 62 -4.72 -2.63 -16.80
C ARG A 62 -5.47 -2.85 -15.50
N ASP A 63 -6.63 -3.49 -15.56
CA ASP A 63 -7.50 -3.75 -14.40
C ASP A 63 -6.84 -4.75 -13.45
N SER A 64 -6.18 -5.78 -13.99
CA SER A 64 -5.39 -6.70 -13.17
C SER A 64 -4.20 -6.00 -12.50
N ALA A 65 -3.49 -5.13 -13.22
CA ALA A 65 -2.40 -4.34 -12.65
C ALA A 65 -2.89 -3.37 -11.57
N PHE A 66 -4.04 -2.73 -11.78
CA PHE A 66 -4.71 -1.86 -10.81
C PHE A 66 -5.01 -2.62 -9.51
N LEU A 67 -5.70 -3.76 -9.60
CA LEU A 67 -6.03 -4.57 -8.42
C LEU A 67 -4.78 -5.06 -7.71
N ARG A 68 -3.78 -5.55 -8.45
CA ARG A 68 -2.49 -5.97 -7.84
C ARG A 68 -1.83 -4.82 -7.09
N ARG A 69 -1.89 -3.60 -7.62
CA ARG A 69 -1.36 -2.40 -6.98
C ARG A 69 -2.15 -2.04 -5.72
N ALA A 70 -3.48 -2.08 -5.76
CA ALA A 70 -4.36 -1.85 -4.61
C ALA A 70 -4.08 -2.85 -3.49
N ARG A 71 -4.09 -4.15 -3.81
CA ARG A 71 -3.77 -5.23 -2.86
C ARG A 71 -2.36 -5.07 -2.26
N ARG A 72 -1.37 -4.64 -3.05
CA ARG A 72 -0.02 -4.35 -2.54
C ARG A 72 0.00 -3.17 -1.58
N LEU A 73 -0.71 -2.08 -1.88
CA LEU A 73 -0.81 -0.91 -1.00
C LEU A 73 -1.46 -1.29 0.33
N HIS A 74 -2.61 -1.97 0.27
CA HIS A 74 -3.32 -2.44 1.46
C HIS A 74 -2.43 -3.29 2.37
N ARG A 75 -1.71 -4.28 1.81
CA ARG A 75 -0.75 -5.08 2.59
C ARG A 75 0.42 -4.26 3.14
N TYR A 76 0.93 -3.30 2.36
CA TYR A 76 2.08 -2.50 2.76
C TYR A 76 1.82 -1.65 4.00
N VAL A 77 0.62 -1.06 4.10
CA VAL A 77 0.19 -0.33 5.31
C VAL A 77 -0.36 -1.25 6.41
N GLY A 78 -0.44 -2.56 6.10
CA GLY A 78 -0.84 -3.61 7.03
C GLY A 78 -2.35 -3.73 7.23
N GLY A 79 -3.14 -3.40 6.21
CA GLY A 79 -4.60 -3.47 6.21
C GLY A 79 -5.29 -2.12 6.47
N ALA A 80 -6.61 -2.10 6.36
CA ALA A 80 -7.43 -0.89 6.52
C ALA A 80 -8.45 -0.95 7.67
N GLU A 81 -8.49 -2.05 8.42
CA GLU A 81 -9.38 -2.18 9.57
C GLU A 81 -9.02 -1.17 10.66
N THR A 82 -9.96 -0.30 11.02
CA THR A 82 -9.75 0.78 12.01
C THR A 82 -9.35 0.23 13.37
N THR A 83 -9.92 -0.89 13.81
CA THR A 83 -9.60 -1.48 15.12
C THR A 83 -8.16 -1.99 15.17
N THR A 84 -7.67 -2.58 14.07
CA THR A 84 -6.28 -3.04 13.94
C THR A 84 -5.32 -1.84 13.97
N THR A 85 -5.65 -0.75 13.29
CA THR A 85 -4.85 0.49 13.33
C THR A 85 -4.79 1.07 14.74
N ALA A 86 -5.92 1.20 15.42
CA ALA A 86 -5.98 1.71 16.80
C ALA A 86 -5.15 0.84 17.77
N LYS A 87 -5.24 -0.49 17.67
CA LYS A 87 -4.42 -1.43 18.46
C LYS A 87 -2.93 -1.25 18.21
N ARG A 88 -2.51 -1.03 16.96
CA ARG A 88 -1.10 -0.79 16.62
C ARG A 88 -0.59 0.53 17.20
N LEU A 89 -1.39 1.59 17.12
CA LEU A 89 -1.05 2.88 17.72
C LEU A 89 -0.92 2.77 19.24
N ALA A 90 -1.87 2.10 19.90
CA ALA A 90 -1.80 1.81 21.33
C ALA A 90 -0.55 1.01 21.70
N ALA A 91 -0.21 -0.04 20.93
CA ALA A 91 1.00 -0.84 21.17
C ALA A 91 2.29 -0.02 21.00
N VAL A 92 2.33 0.94 20.07
CA VAL A 92 3.45 1.89 19.96
C VAL A 92 3.51 2.79 21.19
N ALA A 93 2.38 3.33 21.63
CA ALA A 93 2.31 4.17 22.83
C ALA A 93 2.75 3.42 24.09
N GLU A 94 2.30 2.18 24.28
CA GLU A 94 2.71 1.32 25.39
C GLU A 94 4.23 1.08 25.39
N ARG A 95 4.83 0.82 24.22
CA ARG A 95 6.29 0.67 24.10
C ARG A 95 7.03 1.94 24.52
N VAL A 96 6.51 3.11 24.15
CA VAL A 96 7.10 4.39 24.59
C VAL A 96 7.05 4.49 26.11
N ILE A 97 5.90 4.22 26.73
CA ILE A 97 5.73 4.28 28.20
C ILE A 97 6.64 3.28 28.92
N VAL A 98 6.70 2.02 28.47
CA VAL A 98 7.57 0.99 29.06
C VAL A 98 9.05 1.35 28.92
N SER A 99 9.44 2.06 27.86
CA SER A 99 10.81 2.51 27.64
C SER A 99 11.23 3.72 28.47
N LEU A 100 10.31 4.35 29.21
CA LEU A 100 10.64 5.49 30.06
C LEU A 100 11.55 5.07 31.21
N PRO A 101 12.60 5.85 31.52
CA PRO A 101 13.45 5.57 32.69
C PRO A 101 12.67 5.59 34.01
N VAL A 102 11.70 6.50 34.12
CA VAL A 102 10.78 6.64 35.24
C VAL A 102 9.42 7.07 34.67
N PRO A 103 8.28 6.53 35.16
CA PRO A 103 6.95 6.90 34.67
C PRO A 103 6.49 8.26 35.22
N THR A 104 7.21 9.34 34.88
CA THR A 104 6.82 10.72 35.22
C THR A 104 6.44 11.53 33.99
N PRO A 105 5.61 12.59 34.14
CA PRO A 105 5.29 13.50 33.05
C PRO A 105 6.52 14.09 32.34
N GLU A 106 7.58 14.41 33.08
CA GLU A 106 8.81 15.00 32.55
C GLU A 106 9.57 14.01 31.67
N ALA A 107 9.69 12.74 32.12
CA ALA A 107 10.33 11.69 31.34
C ALA A 107 9.55 11.40 30.06
N PHE A 108 8.22 11.38 30.14
CA PHE A 108 7.36 11.21 28.97
C PHE A 108 7.52 12.36 27.98
N GLN A 109 7.45 13.62 28.44
CA GLN A 109 7.65 14.79 27.59
C GLN A 109 9.02 14.74 26.89
N ALA A 110 10.08 14.39 27.61
CA ALA A 110 11.42 14.28 27.06
C ALA A 110 11.53 13.18 25.97
N ALA A 111 10.77 12.09 26.10
CA ALA A 111 10.76 11.00 25.12
C ALA A 111 10.06 11.40 23.81
N VAL A 112 8.93 12.12 23.89
CA VAL A 112 8.04 12.39 22.74
C VAL A 112 8.27 13.75 22.07
N SER A 113 8.85 14.73 22.75
CA SER A 113 9.04 16.10 22.20
C SER A 113 10.07 16.21 21.06
N PRO A 114 11.16 15.40 21.01
CA PRO A 114 12.12 15.53 19.92
C PRO A 114 11.55 15.09 18.58
N VAL A 115 11.85 15.84 17.51
CA VAL A 115 11.53 15.44 16.13
C VAL A 115 12.30 14.16 15.79
N ARG A 116 11.57 13.06 15.58
CA ARG A 116 12.17 11.75 15.22
C ARG A 116 12.25 11.53 13.71
N PHE A 117 11.28 12.05 12.98
CA PHE A 117 11.17 11.87 11.53
C PHE A 117 10.62 13.14 10.88
N ALA A 118 11.03 13.38 9.65
CA ALA A 118 10.44 14.39 8.78
C ALA A 118 10.05 13.71 7.47
N ALA A 119 8.83 13.98 6.99
CA ALA A 119 8.37 13.52 5.68
C ALA A 119 8.36 14.70 4.72
N VAL A 120 8.98 14.53 3.55
CA VAL A 120 8.97 15.52 2.47
C VAL A 120 7.97 15.05 1.42
N PHE A 121 6.92 15.84 1.20
CA PHE A 121 5.94 15.61 0.16
C PHE A 121 6.41 16.31 -1.10
N THR A 122 6.90 15.54 -2.06
CA THR A 122 7.30 16.05 -3.37
C THR A 122 6.19 15.81 -4.36
N ALA A 123 5.96 16.77 -5.26
CA ALA A 123 5.22 16.50 -6.49
C ALA A 123 5.90 15.32 -7.21
N HIS A 124 5.10 14.37 -7.69
CA HIS A 124 5.66 13.24 -8.42
C HIS A 124 5.77 13.61 -9.90
N PRO A 125 6.98 13.78 -10.45
CA PRO A 125 7.20 14.53 -11.70
C PRO A 125 6.70 13.84 -12.97
N THR A 126 6.04 12.68 -12.89
CA THR A 126 5.65 11.89 -14.06
C THR A 126 4.84 10.69 -13.64
N PHE A 127 3.53 10.88 -13.45
CA PHE A 127 2.65 9.72 -13.52
C PHE A 127 1.56 9.93 -14.56
N ALA A 128 1.40 8.88 -15.37
CA ALA A 128 0.50 8.83 -16.51
C ALA A 128 -0.97 8.63 -16.11
N LEU A 129 -1.30 8.54 -14.82
CA LEU A 129 -2.66 8.24 -14.35
C LEU A 129 -3.47 9.50 -14.07
N SER A 130 -4.76 9.48 -14.41
CA SER A 130 -5.71 10.54 -14.04
C SER A 130 -6.00 10.55 -12.54
N ASN A 131 -6.33 11.73 -12.01
CA ASN A 131 -6.65 11.91 -10.59
C ASN A 131 -7.80 11.00 -10.10
N PRO A 132 -8.89 10.78 -10.87
CA PRO A 132 -9.94 9.84 -10.47
C PRO A 132 -9.43 8.41 -10.31
N VAL A 133 -8.50 7.96 -11.15
CA VAL A 133 -7.89 6.62 -11.04
C VAL A 133 -7.01 6.52 -9.80
N TYR A 134 -6.28 7.59 -9.46
CA TYR A 134 -5.52 7.66 -8.21
C TYR A 134 -6.41 7.58 -6.98
N ALA A 135 -7.52 8.33 -6.97
CA ALA A 135 -8.48 8.30 -5.89
C ALA A 135 -9.08 6.89 -5.75
N ALA A 136 -9.57 6.30 -6.84
CA ALA A 136 -10.13 4.95 -6.83
C ALA A 136 -9.12 3.90 -6.35
N LEU A 137 -7.84 4.04 -6.72
CA LEU A 137 -6.79 3.14 -6.25
C LEU A 137 -6.57 3.26 -4.72
N ALA A 138 -6.58 4.49 -4.21
CA ALA A 138 -6.45 4.74 -2.77
C ALA A 138 -7.66 4.22 -2.00
N ASP A 139 -8.88 4.44 -2.52
CA ASP A 139 -10.13 3.95 -1.94
C ASP A 139 -10.13 2.42 -1.90
N CYS A 140 -9.87 1.75 -3.03
CA CYS A 140 -9.78 0.29 -3.09
C CYS A 140 -8.74 -0.29 -2.12
N ALA A 141 -7.60 0.38 -1.93
CA ALA A 141 -6.58 -0.06 -0.98
C ALA A 141 -6.97 0.19 0.49
N SER A 142 -7.91 1.09 0.74
CA SER A 142 -8.38 1.50 2.06
C SER A 142 -9.67 0.78 2.47
N GLU A 143 -10.22 -0.08 1.62
CA GLU A 143 -11.32 -0.96 2.00
C GLU A 143 -10.83 -2.07 2.95
N GLU A 144 -11.69 -2.46 3.90
CA GLU A 144 -11.42 -3.60 4.79
C GLU A 144 -11.35 -4.91 4.02
N VAL A 145 -12.26 -5.07 3.05
CA VAL A 145 -12.28 -6.19 2.11
C VAL A 145 -11.90 -5.67 0.74
N LEU A 146 -10.79 -6.18 0.20
CA LEU A 146 -10.29 -5.76 -1.11
C LEU A 146 -11.27 -6.18 -2.22
N PRO A 147 -11.57 -5.30 -3.18
CA PRO A 147 -12.45 -5.65 -4.29
C PRO A 147 -11.81 -6.71 -5.19
N GLU A 148 -12.65 -7.59 -5.72
CA GLU A 148 -12.21 -8.60 -6.70
C GLU A 148 -12.20 -8.06 -8.13
N GLU A 149 -13.01 -7.03 -8.41
CA GLU A 149 -13.13 -6.38 -9.70
C GLU A 149 -12.60 -4.94 -9.64
N ALA A 150 -11.93 -4.51 -10.72
CA ALA A 150 -11.47 -3.14 -10.81
C ALA A 150 -12.65 -2.21 -11.16
N PRO A 151 -12.67 -0.97 -10.65
CA PRO A 151 -13.60 0.04 -11.14
C PRO A 151 -13.38 0.29 -12.62
N PHE A 152 -14.47 0.41 -13.38
CA PHE A 152 -14.39 0.67 -14.80
C PHE A 152 -13.92 2.10 -15.09
N PHE A 153 -12.90 2.20 -15.93
CA PHE A 153 -12.47 3.44 -16.56
C PHE A 153 -12.30 3.20 -18.07
N GLU A 154 -12.70 4.15 -18.91
CA GLU A 154 -12.41 4.07 -20.35
C GLU A 154 -10.90 4.10 -20.59
N THR A 155 -10.22 5.07 -19.96
CA THR A 155 -8.78 5.21 -19.98
C THR A 155 -8.27 5.53 -18.59
N HIS A 156 -7.07 5.02 -18.26
CA HIS A 156 -6.36 5.47 -17.07
C HIS A 156 -5.53 6.71 -17.33
N ARG A 157 -5.34 7.08 -18.60
CA ARG A 157 -4.49 8.20 -18.98
C ARG A 157 -5.11 9.52 -18.56
N ARG A 158 -4.25 10.48 -18.29
CA ARG A 158 -4.62 11.89 -18.16
C ARG A 158 -4.95 12.49 -19.52
N ASP A 159 -5.85 13.47 -19.52
CA ASP A 159 -6.17 14.27 -20.72
C ASP A 159 -5.04 15.24 -21.10
N GLY A 160 -4.20 15.60 -20.13
CA GLY A 160 -3.04 16.48 -20.35
C GLY A 160 -1.99 16.39 -19.24
N PRO A 161 -0.85 17.06 -19.42
CA PRO A 161 0.21 17.14 -18.40
C PRO A 161 -0.30 17.70 -17.06
N PRO A 162 0.32 17.32 -15.92
CA PRO A 162 0.07 17.96 -14.63
C PRO A 162 0.27 19.47 -14.69
N THR A 163 -0.65 20.19 -14.06
CA THR A 163 -0.42 21.60 -13.72
C THR A 163 0.22 21.70 -12.33
N LEU A 164 0.99 22.77 -12.09
CA LEU A 164 1.58 23.03 -10.78
C LEU A 164 0.52 23.15 -9.67
N GLU A 165 -0.63 23.74 -9.99
CA GLU A 165 -1.74 23.91 -9.05
C GLU A 165 -2.34 22.55 -8.63
N GLU A 166 -2.51 21.63 -9.58
CA GLU A 166 -2.96 20.27 -9.30
C GLU A 166 -1.96 19.53 -8.40
N GLU A 167 -0.68 19.59 -8.72
CA GLU A 167 0.37 18.93 -7.93
C GLU A 167 0.43 19.49 -6.51
N PHE A 168 0.35 20.82 -6.37
CA PHE A 168 0.29 21.49 -5.08
C PHE A 168 -0.94 21.07 -4.27
N THR A 169 -2.11 20.99 -4.92
CA THR A 169 -3.36 20.55 -4.29
C THR A 169 -3.24 19.12 -3.77
N LEU A 170 -2.74 18.19 -4.59
CA LEU A 170 -2.57 16.78 -4.20
C LEU A 170 -1.56 16.63 -3.06
N ALA A 171 -0.44 17.36 -3.10
CA ALA A 171 0.54 17.37 -2.01
C ALA A 171 -0.08 17.90 -0.70
N THR A 172 -0.86 18.97 -0.79
CA THR A 172 -1.55 19.56 0.37
C THR A 172 -2.56 18.57 0.98
N GLN A 173 -3.33 17.87 0.15
CA GLN A 173 -4.25 16.84 0.63
C GLN A 173 -3.52 15.68 1.33
N ALA A 174 -2.36 15.26 0.83
CA ALA A 174 -1.54 14.24 1.48
C ALA A 174 -1.00 14.73 2.84
N ILE A 175 -0.57 16.00 2.93
CA ILE A 175 -0.13 16.62 4.19
C ILE A 175 -1.26 16.65 5.21
N ILE A 176 -2.48 17.01 4.81
CA ILE A 176 -3.65 17.03 5.70
C ILE A 176 -3.91 15.63 6.27
N ARG A 177 -3.98 14.60 5.42
CA ARG A 177 -4.16 13.21 5.87
C ARG A 177 -3.04 12.74 6.82
N ALA A 178 -1.80 13.17 6.57
CA ALA A 178 -0.69 12.87 7.45
C ALA A 178 -0.82 13.56 8.82
N ARG A 179 -1.36 14.78 8.88
CA ARG A 179 -1.66 15.47 10.14
C ARG A 179 -2.73 14.74 10.93
N ASP A 180 -3.82 14.33 10.28
CA ASP A 180 -4.87 13.56 10.94
C ASP A 180 -4.32 12.25 11.54
N ALA A 181 -3.43 11.56 10.83
CA ALA A 181 -2.76 10.36 11.34
C ALA A 181 -1.82 10.64 12.52
N MET A 182 -1.11 11.77 12.51
CA MET A 182 -0.29 12.20 13.64
C MET A 182 -1.15 12.53 14.87
N ASP A 183 -2.32 13.15 14.67
CA ASP A 183 -3.25 13.45 15.76
C ASP A 183 -3.81 12.18 16.39
N GLN A 184 -4.09 11.14 15.59
CA GLN A 184 -4.46 9.81 16.11
C GLN A 184 -3.35 9.18 16.95
N LEU A 185 -2.09 9.26 16.51
CA LEU A 185 -0.95 8.77 17.29
C LEU A 185 -0.78 9.56 18.60
N ASN A 186 -0.91 10.88 18.53
CA ASN A 186 -0.83 11.76 19.72
C ASN A 186 -1.95 11.43 20.71
N GLY A 187 -3.17 11.20 20.23
CA GLY A 187 -4.29 10.73 21.03
C GLY A 187 -3.96 9.44 21.76
N ALA A 188 -3.51 8.41 21.02
CA ALA A 188 -3.13 7.13 21.60
C ALA A 188 -2.01 7.27 22.65
N LEU A 189 -0.98 8.09 22.38
CA LEU A 189 0.10 8.38 23.32
C LEU A 189 -0.42 8.96 24.64
N LEU A 190 -1.31 9.97 24.58
CA LEU A 190 -1.85 10.63 25.76
C LEU A 190 -2.84 9.74 26.54
N GLU A 191 -3.66 8.96 25.84
CA GLU A 191 -4.61 8.02 26.45
C GLU A 191 -3.88 6.91 27.21
N THR A 192 -2.85 6.32 26.62
CA THR A 192 -2.01 5.30 27.28
C THR A 192 -1.18 5.90 28.42
N ALA A 193 -0.65 7.11 28.28
CA ALA A 193 0.16 7.76 29.30
C ALA A 193 -0.64 8.11 30.57
N ARG A 194 -1.88 8.58 30.42
CA ARG A 194 -2.69 9.13 31.53
C ARG A 194 -2.76 8.23 32.78
N PRO A 195 -3.18 6.95 32.70
CA PRO A 195 -3.22 6.09 33.89
C PRO A 195 -1.82 5.76 34.42
N ALA A 196 -0.86 5.51 33.54
CA ALA A 196 0.51 5.12 33.91
C ALA A 196 1.24 6.22 34.70
N LEU A 197 1.05 7.49 34.29
CA LEU A 197 1.67 8.64 34.92
C LEU A 197 0.89 9.13 36.15
N ALA A 198 -0.43 8.86 36.23
CA ALA A 198 -1.24 9.17 37.41
C ALA A 198 -0.89 8.30 38.64
N GLY A 199 -0.37 7.08 38.41
CA GLY A 199 0.15 6.20 39.46
C GLY A 199 1.40 6.72 40.18
N GLY A 200 2.02 7.79 39.68
CA GLY A 200 3.16 8.46 40.30
C GLY A 200 2.88 9.18 41.63
N MET A 201 1.61 9.27 42.07
CA MET A 201 1.25 9.83 43.39
C MET A 201 0.92 8.79 44.48
N GLY A 202 1.12 7.48 44.25
CA GLY A 202 1.01 6.53 45.35
C GLY A 202 1.05 5.06 44.94
N GLY A 203 2.12 4.36 45.36
CA GLY A 203 2.13 2.91 45.47
C GLY A 203 2.53 2.18 44.19
N TYR A 204 3.83 2.02 44.00
CA TYR A 204 4.37 0.96 43.14
C TYR A 204 3.88 -0.41 43.66
N HIS A 205 3.15 -1.15 42.82
CA HIS A 205 2.78 -2.54 43.05
C HIS A 205 3.64 -3.41 42.11
N PRO A 206 4.65 -4.15 42.62
CA PRO A 206 5.42 -5.04 41.77
C PRO A 206 4.57 -6.25 41.37
N ALA A 207 4.47 -6.52 40.07
CA ALA A 207 3.94 -7.79 39.57
C ALA A 207 4.89 -8.96 39.93
N PRO A 208 4.37 -10.17 40.18
CA PRO A 208 5.18 -11.31 40.60
C PRO A 208 5.77 -12.04 39.39
N GLY A 209 7.03 -12.45 39.48
CA GLY A 209 7.56 -13.46 38.56
C GLY A 209 9.07 -13.42 38.37
N HIS A 210 9.80 -14.17 39.18
CA HIS A 210 10.73 -15.21 38.72
C HIS A 210 11.36 -15.91 39.94
N CYS A 211 10.74 -17.02 40.35
CA CYS A 211 11.34 -17.95 41.28
C CYS A 211 12.33 -18.83 40.50
N HIS A 212 13.62 -18.53 40.59
CA HIS A 212 14.68 -19.48 40.27
C HIS A 212 15.10 -20.16 41.57
N GLN A 213 14.47 -21.29 41.89
CA GLN A 213 15.04 -22.25 42.83
C GLN A 213 16.20 -22.94 42.12
N LEU A 214 17.43 -22.58 42.48
CA LEU A 214 18.61 -23.41 42.26
C LEU A 214 18.73 -24.33 43.47
N GLY A 215 18.48 -25.62 43.26
CA GLY A 215 18.68 -26.66 44.25
C GLY A 215 20.16 -26.83 44.57
N GLY A 216 20.47 -26.87 45.86
CA GLY A 216 21.76 -27.32 46.38
C GLY A 216 21.71 -28.79 46.76
N VAL A 217 22.76 -29.50 46.33
CA VAL A 217 23.41 -30.72 46.86
C VAL A 217 22.52 -31.81 47.46
#